data_AF-A0A534S0P6-F1
#
_entry.id   AF-A0A534S0P6-F1
#
_cell.length_a   1.000
_cell.length_b   1.000
_cell.length_c   1.000
_cell.angle_alpha   90.00
_cell.angle_beta   90.00
_cell.angle_gamma   90.00
#
_symmetry.space_group_name_H-M   'P 1'
#
loop_
_entity.id
_entity.type
_entity.pdbx_description
1 polymer ?
#
loop_
_entity_poly.entity_id
_entity_poly.type
_entity_poly.pdbx_seq_one_letter_code
_entity_poly.pdbx_strand_id
1 'polypeptide(L)'
;VVKVPMTPEGLKATKILSDHEIPVNVTLVFSPAQALLAAKAGATYASPFVGRLDDIAEDGMGVIAQIVRIYKNYAFPTQVLVASVRNPTHVVRAAELGAHVATCPFSVIQQIMKHPLTDVGLERFLADHHKAMRG
;
A
#
# COMPACT_ATOMS: atom_id res chain seq x y z
N VAL A 1 -14.39 -2.35 8.17
CA VAL A 1 -14.26 -1.43 7.01
C VAL A 1 -15.04 -2.02 5.84
N VAL A 2 -16.00 -1.28 5.29
CA VAL A 2 -16.81 -1.70 4.12
C VAL A 2 -16.06 -1.37 2.85
N LYS A 3 -15.97 -2.32 1.91
CA LYS A 3 -15.25 -2.11 0.64
C LYS A 3 -16.24 -1.72 -0.45
N VAL A 4 -16.00 -0.58 -1.10
CA VAL A 4 -16.92 0.02 -2.07
C VAL A 4 -16.15 0.33 -3.36
N PRO A 5 -16.66 -0.02 -4.56
CA PRO A 5 -15.94 0.28 -5.80
C PRO A 5 -15.99 1.77 -6.14
N MET A 6 -14.98 2.25 -6.87
CA MET A 6 -14.95 3.59 -7.44
C MET A 6 -15.97 3.74 -8.59
N THR A 7 -17.22 4.04 -8.23
CA THR A 7 -18.33 4.34 -9.15
C THR A 7 -19.16 5.50 -8.60
N PRO A 8 -20.03 6.15 -9.40
CA PRO A 8 -20.93 7.20 -8.88
C PRO A 8 -21.78 6.72 -7.70
N GLU A 9 -22.36 5.53 -7.79
CA GLU A 9 -23.16 4.90 -6.73
C GLU A 9 -22.29 4.53 -5.52
N GLY A 10 -21.06 4.07 -5.78
CA GLY A 10 -20.08 3.78 -4.74
C GLY A 10 -19.68 5.03 -3.95
N LEU A 11 -19.51 6.18 -4.61
CA LEU A 11 -19.23 7.45 -3.93
C LEU A 11 -20.44 7.94 -3.12
N LYS A 12 -21.67 7.80 -3.63
CA LYS A 12 -22.90 8.08 -2.86
C LYS A 12 -22.98 7.19 -1.62
N ALA A 13 -22.73 5.89 -1.78
CA ALA A 13 -22.70 4.95 -0.67
C ALA A 13 -21.60 5.29 0.34
N THR A 14 -20.42 5.68 -0.14
CA THR A 14 -19.29 6.11 0.72
C THR A 14 -19.70 7.30 1.57
N LYS A 15 -20.35 8.30 0.97
CA LYS A 15 -20.84 9.48 1.69
C LYS A 15 -21.83 9.09 2.80
N ILE A 16 -22.87 8.34 2.45
CA ILE A 16 -23.89 7.88 3.40
C ILE A 16 -23.24 7.08 4.55
N LEU A 17 -22.39 6.10 4.23
CA LEU A 17 -21.73 5.27 5.24
C LEU A 17 -20.81 6.09 6.14
N SER A 18 -20.05 7.03 5.58
CA SER A 18 -19.16 7.90 6.36
C SER A 18 -19.92 8.84 7.30
N ASP A 19 -21.09 9.34 6.89
CA ASP A 19 -21.96 10.19 7.73
C ASP A 19 -22.54 9.40 8.92
N HIS A 20 -22.58 8.07 8.82
CA HIS A 20 -22.91 7.15 9.91
C HIS A 20 -21.68 6.59 10.63
N GLU A 21 -20.50 7.22 10.45
CA GLU A 21 -19.23 6.83 11.08
C GLU A 21 -18.78 5.39 10.74
N ILE A 22 -19.30 4.81 9.65
CA ILE A 22 -18.91 3.48 9.17
C ILE A 22 -17.65 3.63 8.31
N PRO A 23 -16.52 3.00 8.67
CA PRO A 23 -15.29 3.12 7.90
C PRO A 23 -15.41 2.49 6.52
N VAL A 24 -15.04 3.25 5.47
CA VAL A 24 -15.13 2.82 4.07
C VAL A 24 -13.75 2.76 3.42
N ASN A 25 -13.49 1.68 2.70
CA ASN A 25 -12.37 1.55 1.78
C ASN A 25 -12.88 1.60 0.33
N VAL A 26 -12.59 2.70 -0.36
CA VAL A 26 -12.89 2.82 -1.78
C VAL A 26 -11.82 2.12 -2.61
N THR A 27 -12.22 1.07 -3.34
CA THR A 27 -11.35 0.18 -4.12
C THR A 27 -11.50 0.40 -5.62
N LEU A 28 -10.65 -0.25 -6.43
CA LEU A 28 -10.60 -0.09 -7.89
C LEU A 28 -10.30 1.37 -8.30
N VAL A 29 -9.40 2.00 -7.57
CA VAL A 29 -8.87 3.33 -7.91
C VAL A 29 -7.66 3.16 -8.82
N PHE A 30 -7.62 3.91 -9.92
CA PHE A 30 -6.58 3.85 -10.94
C PHE A 30 -5.99 5.22 -11.26
N SER A 31 -6.58 6.31 -10.77
CA SER A 31 -6.07 7.66 -10.99
C SER A 31 -6.12 8.54 -9.73
N PRO A 32 -5.29 9.60 -9.65
CA PRO A 32 -5.35 10.54 -8.54
C PRO A 32 -6.66 11.32 -8.47
N ALA A 33 -7.31 11.58 -9.61
CA ALA A 33 -8.61 12.23 -9.65
C ALA A 33 -9.69 11.37 -8.97
N GLN A 34 -9.67 10.05 -9.21
CA GLN A 34 -10.55 9.12 -8.51
C GLN A 34 -10.26 9.10 -7.01
N ALA A 35 -8.99 9.05 -6.60
CA ALA A 35 -8.62 9.09 -5.19
C ALA A 35 -9.08 10.39 -4.50
N LEU A 36 -9.02 11.52 -5.20
CA LEU A 36 -9.54 12.80 -4.70
C LEU A 36 -11.06 12.75 -4.47
N LEU A 37 -11.82 12.14 -5.37
CA LEU A 37 -13.26 11.93 -5.19
C LEU A 37 -13.57 11.02 -3.99
N ALA A 38 -12.83 9.91 -3.83
CA ALA A 38 -12.98 9.03 -2.67
C ALA A 38 -12.77 9.78 -1.34
N ALA A 39 -11.70 10.59 -1.26
CA ALA A 39 -11.42 11.37 -0.05
C ALA A 39 -12.52 12.41 0.23
N LYS A 40 -12.97 13.13 -0.79
CA LYS A 40 -14.07 14.10 -0.67
C LYS A 40 -15.41 13.46 -0.28
N ALA A 41 -15.63 12.19 -0.64
CA ALA A 41 -16.80 11.43 -0.23
C ALA A 41 -16.72 10.92 1.22
N GLY A 42 -15.61 11.12 1.93
CA GLY A 42 -15.45 10.68 3.32
C GLY A 42 -14.85 9.29 3.50
N ALA A 43 -14.16 8.76 2.48
CA ALA A 43 -13.51 7.45 2.60
C ALA A 43 -12.46 7.44 3.72
N THR A 44 -12.42 6.35 4.50
CA THR A 44 -11.33 6.08 5.45
C THR A 44 -10.07 5.65 4.71
N TYR A 45 -10.22 4.84 3.66
CA TYR A 45 -9.14 4.40 2.79
C TYR A 45 -9.49 4.61 1.32
N ALA A 46 -8.50 4.99 0.52
CA ALA A 46 -8.52 4.81 -0.92
C ALA A 46 -7.49 3.74 -1.31
N SER A 47 -7.89 2.77 -2.14
CA SER A 47 -7.03 1.67 -2.57
C SER A 47 -6.67 1.76 -4.07
N PRO A 48 -5.55 2.40 -4.45
CA PRO A 48 -5.04 2.38 -5.81
C PRO A 48 -4.39 1.04 -6.16
N PHE A 49 -4.63 0.53 -7.38
CA PHE A 49 -4.18 -0.80 -7.80
C PHE A 49 -2.91 -0.71 -8.66
N VAL A 50 -1.76 -0.59 -7.99
CA VAL A 50 -0.48 -0.28 -8.67
C VAL A 50 -0.08 -1.36 -9.68
N GLY A 51 -0.14 -2.64 -9.28
CA GLY A 51 0.28 -3.72 -10.18
C GLY A 51 -0.56 -3.85 -11.43
N ARG A 52 -1.83 -3.44 -11.40
CA ARG A 52 -2.69 -3.44 -12.59
C ARG A 52 -2.38 -2.30 -13.55
N LEU A 53 -1.86 -1.18 -13.03
CA LEU A 53 -1.32 -0.09 -13.86
C LEU A 53 -0.02 -0.54 -14.52
N ASP A 54 0.85 -1.19 -13.75
CA ASP A 54 2.11 -1.73 -14.30
C ASP A 54 1.84 -2.79 -15.39
N ASP A 55 0.80 -3.63 -15.23
CA ASP A 55 0.39 -4.64 -16.22
C ASP A 55 0.03 -4.02 -17.60
N ILE A 56 -0.32 -2.72 -17.65
CA ILE A 56 -0.62 -1.97 -18.88
C ILE A 56 0.46 -0.93 -19.22
N ALA A 57 1.67 -1.10 -18.67
CA ALA A 57 2.84 -0.23 -18.88
C ALA A 57 2.69 1.23 -18.39
N GLU A 58 1.84 1.46 -17.38
CA GLU A 58 1.79 2.73 -16.65
C GLU A 58 2.62 2.65 -15.35
N ASP A 59 3.18 3.76 -14.87
CA ASP A 59 3.88 3.81 -13.58
C ASP A 59 2.88 3.87 -12.42
N GLY A 60 2.50 2.70 -11.88
CA GLY A 60 1.53 2.61 -10.79
C GLY A 60 1.99 3.32 -9.51
N MET A 61 3.30 3.32 -9.24
CA MET A 61 3.85 4.02 -8.07
C MET A 61 3.91 5.54 -8.29
N GLY A 62 4.02 5.99 -9.54
CA GLY A 62 3.84 7.39 -9.91
C GLY A 62 2.45 7.91 -9.52
N VAL A 63 1.41 7.09 -9.70
CA VAL A 63 0.05 7.40 -9.24
C VAL A 63 -0.01 7.51 -7.71
N ILE A 64 0.64 6.61 -6.97
CA ILE A 64 0.73 6.70 -5.50
C ILE A 64 1.38 8.01 -5.06
N ALA A 65 2.49 8.40 -5.69
CA ALA A 65 3.21 9.63 -5.36
C ALA A 65 2.31 10.86 -5.50
N GLN A 66 1.54 10.92 -6.58
CA GLN A 66 0.59 12.01 -6.81
C GLN A 66 -0.54 12.02 -5.76
N ILE A 67 -1.11 10.86 -5.43
CA ILE A 67 -2.19 10.74 -4.44
C ILE A 67 -1.71 11.18 -3.05
N VAL A 68 -0.56 10.69 -2.60
CA VAL A 68 -0.02 11.06 -1.29
C VAL A 68 0.23 12.57 -1.22
N ARG A 69 0.80 13.16 -2.27
CA ARG A 69 1.00 14.62 -2.34
C ARG A 69 -0.33 15.38 -2.27
N ILE A 70 -1.35 14.96 -3.05
CA ILE A 70 -2.68 15.59 -3.02
C ILE A 70 -3.29 15.50 -1.62
N TYR A 71 -3.22 14.33 -0.98
CA TYR A 71 -3.80 14.14 0.35
C TYR A 71 -3.11 15.01 1.40
N LYS A 72 -1.78 15.12 1.33
CA LYS A 72 -1.02 16.04 2.18
C LYS A 72 -1.41 17.50 1.95
N ASN A 73 -1.51 17.95 0.69
CA ASN A 73 -1.83 19.34 0.35
C ASN A 73 -3.18 19.82 0.92
N TYR A 74 -4.18 18.93 0.96
CA TYR A 74 -5.52 19.25 1.45
C TYR A 74 -5.78 18.73 2.87
N ALA A 75 -4.77 18.18 3.54
CA ALA A 75 -4.90 17.53 4.84
C ALA A 75 -6.07 16.52 4.91
N PHE A 76 -6.24 15.72 3.86
CA PHE A 76 -7.28 14.69 3.87
C PHE A 76 -6.97 13.63 4.93
N PRO A 77 -7.94 13.25 5.79
CA PRO A 77 -7.76 12.18 6.76
C PRO A 77 -7.78 10.79 6.11
N THR A 78 -8.20 10.70 4.84
CA THR A 78 -8.22 9.46 4.07
C THR A 78 -6.82 8.89 3.94
N GLN A 79 -6.68 7.60 4.24
CA GLN A 79 -5.42 6.88 4.18
C GLN A 79 -5.21 6.26 2.80
N VAL A 80 -4.01 6.38 2.28
CA VAL A 80 -3.59 5.71 1.04
C VAL A 80 -3.23 4.27 1.35
N LEU A 81 -4.02 3.33 0.83
CA LEU A 81 -3.81 1.89 0.94
C LEU A 81 -3.30 1.36 -0.41
N VAL A 82 -2.00 1.20 -0.56
CA VAL A 82 -1.41 0.66 -1.80
C VAL A 82 -1.86 -0.79 -1.98
N ALA A 83 -2.65 -1.05 -3.02
CA ALA A 83 -3.20 -2.36 -3.33
C ALA A 83 -2.65 -2.90 -4.65
N SER A 84 -2.90 -4.19 -4.91
CA SER A 84 -2.33 -4.90 -6.07
C SER A 84 -0.79 -4.87 -6.08
N VAL A 85 -0.17 -4.98 -4.90
CA VAL A 85 1.28 -5.14 -4.76
C VAL A 85 1.74 -6.44 -5.39
N ARG A 86 2.79 -6.40 -6.22
CA ARG A 86 3.30 -7.55 -6.98
C ARG A 86 4.68 -8.02 -6.53
N ASN A 87 5.49 -7.12 -5.98
CA ASN A 87 6.90 -7.36 -5.68
C ASN A 87 7.34 -6.54 -4.46
N PRO A 88 8.49 -6.86 -3.84
CA PRO A 88 9.05 -6.12 -2.72
C PRO A 88 9.30 -4.64 -3.00
N THR A 89 9.67 -4.28 -4.24
CA THR A 89 9.94 -2.90 -4.64
C THR A 89 8.72 -2.00 -4.51
N HIS A 90 7.51 -2.50 -4.77
CA HIS A 90 6.28 -1.72 -4.54
C HIS A 90 6.11 -1.37 -3.06
N VAL A 91 6.49 -2.27 -2.15
CA VAL A 91 6.38 -2.05 -0.70
C VAL A 91 7.38 -0.99 -0.25
N VAL A 92 8.63 -1.09 -0.71
CA VAL A 92 9.68 -0.10 -0.42
C VAL A 92 9.27 1.28 -0.95
N ARG A 93 8.91 1.39 -2.24
CA ARG A 93 8.48 2.66 -2.84
C ARG A 93 7.23 3.22 -2.16
N ALA A 94 6.27 2.39 -1.76
CA ALA A 94 5.10 2.84 -1.02
C ALA A 94 5.48 3.49 0.32
N ALA A 95 6.43 2.88 1.05
CA ALA A 95 6.93 3.42 2.31
C ALA A 95 7.69 4.74 2.10
N GLU A 96 8.58 4.82 1.10
CA GLU A 96 9.33 6.04 0.77
C GLU A 96 8.42 7.22 0.41
N LEU A 97 7.35 6.94 -0.32
CA LEU A 97 6.36 7.96 -0.70
C LEU A 97 5.50 8.42 0.48
N GLY A 98 5.48 7.67 1.59
CA GLY A 98 4.65 7.93 2.76
C GLY A 98 3.20 7.50 2.56
N ALA A 99 2.96 6.39 1.84
CA ALA A 99 1.67 5.73 1.88
C ALA A 99 1.40 5.18 3.29
N HIS A 100 0.12 5.10 3.67
CA HIS A 100 -0.25 4.77 5.05
C HIS A 100 -0.29 3.26 5.27
N VAL A 101 -0.71 2.51 4.25
CA VAL A 101 -0.88 1.06 4.30
C VAL A 101 -0.46 0.46 2.96
N ALA A 102 0.12 -0.73 2.97
CA ALA A 102 0.27 -1.58 1.79
C ALA A 102 -0.38 -2.95 2.06
N THR A 103 -1.28 -3.38 1.16
CA THR A 103 -1.83 -4.75 1.21
C THR A 103 -1.09 -5.62 0.21
N CYS A 104 -0.47 -6.68 0.72
CA CYS A 104 0.47 -7.50 -0.03
C CYS A 104 0.04 -8.97 -0.01
N PRO A 105 0.23 -9.72 -1.12
CA PRO A 105 0.16 -11.17 -1.08
C PRO A 105 1.21 -11.75 -0.12
N PHE A 106 0.90 -12.89 0.49
CA PHE A 106 1.81 -13.57 1.42
C PHE A 106 3.20 -13.86 0.81
N SER A 107 3.23 -14.22 -0.48
CA SER A 107 4.48 -14.49 -1.20
C SER A 107 5.42 -13.27 -1.24
N VAL A 108 4.90 -12.06 -1.38
CA VAL A 108 5.70 -10.82 -1.35
C VAL A 108 6.28 -10.60 0.04
N ILE A 109 5.49 -10.84 1.09
CA ILE A 109 5.95 -10.73 2.48
C ILE A 109 7.11 -11.71 2.74
N GLN A 110 7.00 -12.95 2.25
CA GLN A 110 8.07 -13.94 2.33
C GLN A 110 9.34 -13.53 1.58
N GLN A 111 9.20 -12.84 0.44
CA GLN A 111 10.35 -12.34 -0.32
C GLN A 111 11.07 -11.21 0.43
N ILE A 112 10.33 -10.31 1.09
CA ILE A 112 10.91 -9.18 1.84
C ILE A 112 11.79 -9.65 3.00
N MET A 113 11.47 -10.79 3.63
CA MET A 113 12.26 -11.34 4.74
C MET A 113 13.57 -12.01 4.31
N LYS A 114 13.82 -12.18 3.01
CA LYS A 114 14.97 -12.92 2.48
C LYS A 114 16.03 -11.99 1.92
N HIS A 115 17.29 -12.22 2.29
CA HIS A 115 18.42 -11.57 1.65
C HIS A 115 19.66 -12.49 1.73
N PRO A 116 20.36 -12.77 0.60
CA PRO A 116 21.48 -13.72 0.61
C PRO A 116 22.60 -13.39 1.61
N LEU A 117 22.88 -12.10 1.82
CA LEU A 117 23.87 -11.69 2.81
C LEU A 117 23.41 -11.88 4.26
N THR A 118 22.10 -11.91 4.52
CA THR A 118 21.56 -12.23 5.85
C THR A 118 21.83 -13.70 6.17
N ASP A 119 21.60 -14.59 5.20
CA ASP A 119 21.86 -16.02 5.36
C ASP A 119 23.36 -16.28 5.59
N VAL A 120 24.22 -15.71 4.73
CA VAL A 120 25.69 -15.80 4.89
C VAL A 120 26.16 -15.21 6.23
N GLY A 121 25.55 -14.10 6.67
CA GLY A 121 25.85 -13.49 7.96
C GLY A 121 25.50 -14.40 9.14
N LEU A 122 24.33 -15.03 9.10
CA LEU A 122 23.86 -15.95 10.13
C LEU A 122 24.75 -17.20 10.22
N GLU A 123 25.14 -17.77 9.08
CA GLU A 123 26.04 -18.93 9.04
C GLU A 123 27.39 -18.62 9.70
N ARG A 124 27.99 -17.47 9.36
CA ARG A 124 29.26 -17.02 9.96
C ARG A 124 29.12 -16.78 11.46
N PHE A 125 28.04 -16.12 11.87
CA PHE A 125 27.75 -15.83 13.27
C PHE A 125 27.67 -17.11 14.12
N LEU A 126 26.97 -18.14 13.63
CA LEU A 126 26.86 -19.44 14.31
C LEU A 126 28.20 -20.18 14.33
N ALA A 127 28.96 -20.14 13.23
CA ALA A 127 30.28 -20.79 13.15
C ALA A 127 31.26 -20.21 14.18
N ASP A 128 31.29 -18.89 14.36
CA ASP A 128 32.17 -18.24 15.34
C ASP A 128 31.73 -18.52 16.78
N HIS A 129 30.43 -18.56 17.06
CA HIS A 129 29.91 -18.99 18.36
C HIS A 129 30.36 -20.41 18.73
N HIS A 130 30.28 -21.35 17.79
CA HIS A 130 30.73 -22.73 18.02
C HIS A 130 32.23 -22.85 18.25
N LYS A 131 33.06 -21.99 17.65
CA LYS A 131 34.51 -21.94 17.94
C LYS A 131 34.77 -21.45 19.36
N ALA A 132 34.06 -20.40 19.79
CA ALA A 132 34.23 -19.80 21.11
C ALA A 132 33.84 -20.74 22.26
N MET A 133 32.86 -21.63 22.05
CA MET A 133 32.42 -22.62 23.07
C MET A 133 33.34 -23.86 23.17
N ARG A 134 34.33 -24.00 22.28
CA ARG A 134 35.25 -25.15 22.24
C ARG A 134 36.65 -24.84 22.78
N GLY A 135 36.94 -23.57 23.11
CA GLY A 135 38.18 -23.12 23.76
C GLY A 135 37.90 -22.66 25.18
#